data_AF-A0A931WPY9-F1
#
_entry.id   AF-A0A931WPY9-F1
#
_cell.length_a   1.000
_cell.length_b   1.000
_cell.length_c   1.000
_cell.angle_alpha   90.00
_cell.angle_beta   90.00
_cell.angle_gamma   90.00
#
_symmetry.space_group_name_H-M   'P 1'
#
loop_
_entity.id
_entity.type
_entity.pdbx_description
1 polymer ?
#
loop_
_entity_poly.entity_id
_entity_poly.type
_entity_poly.pdbx_seq_one_letter_code
_entity_poly.pdbx_strand_id
1 'polypeptide(L)'
;MRKKRLVKPYQSSRVKKRKVKVELKQEAFYYLTCVAIVLVLLLVGVNINKSLTKPKPAVSPVLAQTRDVEQERTFWINILNETPTYLPGILELAKIESELGNSQAAQELLDKARLINPNDERVKQLESSY
;
A
#
# COMPACT_ATOMS: atom_id res chain seq x y z
N MET A 1 63.67 -69.59 2.28
CA MET A 1 62.80 -68.98 1.23
C MET A 1 61.80 -68.02 1.88
N ARG A 2 61.88 -66.70 1.63
CA ARG A 2 60.88 -65.71 2.08
C ARG A 2 60.22 -65.06 0.86
N LYS A 3 58.93 -65.34 0.63
CA LYS A 3 58.14 -64.70 -0.43
C LYS A 3 57.86 -63.24 -0.04
N LYS A 4 58.44 -62.28 -0.78
CA LYS A 4 58.05 -60.87 -0.71
C LYS A 4 56.64 -60.73 -1.30
N ARG A 5 55.65 -60.37 -0.47
CA ARG A 5 54.30 -60.03 -0.93
C ARG A 5 54.34 -58.64 -1.56
N LEU A 6 54.02 -58.56 -2.85
CA LEU A 6 53.73 -57.33 -3.57
C LEU A 6 52.49 -56.68 -2.97
N VAL A 7 52.67 -55.53 -2.30
CA VAL A 7 51.56 -54.66 -1.91
C VAL A 7 51.15 -53.87 -3.15
N LYS A 8 49.96 -54.14 -3.69
CA LYS A 8 49.39 -53.32 -4.77
C LYS A 8 48.95 -51.96 -4.19
N PRO A 9 49.20 -50.83 -4.88
CA PRO A 9 48.73 -49.52 -4.44
C PRO A 9 47.21 -49.40 -4.70
N TYR A 10 46.43 -49.89 -3.75
CA TYR A 10 45.01 -49.58 -3.64
C TYR A 10 44.91 -48.23 -2.93
N GLN A 11 44.28 -47.21 -3.54
CA GLN A 11 43.59 -46.06 -2.89
C GLN A 11 43.39 -44.83 -3.81
N SER A 12 44.00 -44.74 -5.00
CA SER A 12 43.93 -43.52 -5.85
C SER A 12 42.54 -43.24 -6.48
N SER A 13 41.80 -44.28 -6.90
CA SER A 13 40.57 -44.11 -7.69
C SER A 13 39.34 -43.69 -6.88
N ARG A 14 39.26 -44.05 -5.59
CA ARG A 14 38.13 -43.68 -4.71
C ARG A 14 38.17 -42.20 -4.30
N VAL A 15 39.36 -41.65 -4.11
CA VAL A 15 39.55 -40.23 -3.73
C VAL A 15 39.14 -39.31 -4.88
N LYS A 16 39.53 -39.62 -6.12
CA LYS A 16 39.10 -38.85 -7.31
C LYS A 16 37.58 -38.87 -7.50
N LYS A 17 36.93 -40.03 -7.38
CA LYS A 17 35.47 -40.15 -7.52
C LYS A 17 34.68 -39.39 -6.44
N ARG A 18 35.24 -39.25 -5.22
CA ARG A 18 34.65 -38.42 -4.17
C ARG A 18 34.79 -36.93 -4.45
N LYS A 19 35.97 -36.46 -4.89
CA LYS A 19 36.17 -35.04 -5.23
C LYS A 19 35.26 -34.57 -6.36
N VAL A 20 35.16 -35.33 -7.46
CA VAL A 20 34.29 -35.01 -8.60
C VAL A 20 32.81 -34.93 -8.19
N LYS A 21 32.35 -35.80 -7.28
CA LYS A 21 30.97 -35.75 -6.77
C LYS A 21 30.69 -34.55 -5.85
N VAL A 22 31.70 -34.00 -5.20
CA VAL A 22 31.57 -32.80 -4.35
C VAL A 22 31.55 -31.55 -5.23
N GLU A 23 32.44 -31.48 -6.23
CA GLU A 23 32.48 -30.38 -7.21
C GLU A 23 31.19 -30.32 -8.03
N LEU A 24 30.67 -31.44 -8.55
CA LEU A 24 29.37 -31.45 -9.27
C LEU A 24 28.19 -30.97 -8.42
N LYS A 25 28.22 -31.24 -7.10
CA LYS A 25 27.18 -30.78 -6.18
C LYS A 25 27.29 -29.29 -5.88
N GLN A 26 28.51 -28.76 -5.81
CA GLN A 26 28.77 -27.32 -5.63
C GLN A 26 28.35 -26.52 -6.87
N GLU A 27 28.71 -27.00 -8.06
CA GLU A 27 28.29 -26.38 -9.32
C GLU A 27 26.75 -26.38 -9.45
N ALA A 28 26.10 -27.52 -9.19
CA ALA A 28 24.64 -27.61 -9.21
C ALA A 28 23.97 -26.68 -8.18
N PHE A 29 24.57 -26.50 -7.00
CA PHE A 29 24.06 -25.57 -5.99
C PHE A 29 24.19 -24.11 -6.43
N TYR A 30 25.30 -23.75 -7.10
CA TYR A 30 25.50 -22.42 -7.68
C TYR A 30 24.49 -22.10 -8.79
N TYR A 31 24.22 -23.04 -9.69
CA TYR A 31 23.17 -22.85 -10.70
C TYR A 31 21.78 -22.70 -10.06
N LEU A 32 21.49 -23.48 -9.02
CA LEU A 32 20.22 -23.39 -8.29
C LEU A 32 20.03 -22.02 -7.62
N THR A 33 21.06 -21.50 -6.94
CA THR A 33 21.00 -20.17 -6.31
C THR A 33 20.91 -19.07 -7.35
N CYS A 34 21.61 -19.19 -8.47
CA CYS A 34 21.56 -18.22 -9.56
C CYS A 34 20.16 -18.16 -10.20
N VAL A 35 19.52 -19.31 -10.42
CA VAL A 35 18.12 -19.37 -10.92
C VAL A 35 17.15 -18.76 -9.92
N ALA A 36 17.32 -19.02 -8.63
CA ALA A 36 16.48 -18.43 -7.59
C ALA A 36 16.57 -16.89 -7.57
N ILE A 37 17.78 -16.34 -7.71
CA ILE A 37 17.99 -14.88 -7.76
C ILE A 37 17.29 -14.28 -9.00
N VAL A 38 17.42 -14.90 -10.17
CA VAL A 38 16.76 -14.43 -11.39
C VAL A 38 15.23 -14.44 -11.24
N LEU A 39 14.67 -15.49 -10.62
CA LEU A 39 13.22 -15.57 -10.35
C LEU A 39 12.74 -14.46 -9.41
N VAL A 40 13.50 -14.16 -8.34
CA VAL A 40 13.17 -13.08 -7.41
C VAL A 40 13.21 -11.73 -8.13
N LEU A 41 14.23 -11.47 -8.95
CA LEU A 41 14.33 -10.23 -9.71
C LEU A 41 13.17 -10.07 -10.71
N LEU A 42 12.73 -11.15 -11.34
CA LEU A 42 11.59 -11.15 -12.26
C LEU A 42 10.28 -10.83 -11.51
N LEU A 43 10.05 -11.45 -10.36
CA LEU A 43 8.88 -11.15 -9.51
C LEU A 43 8.85 -9.70 -9.05
N VAL A 44 10.00 -9.17 -8.61
CA VAL A 44 10.14 -7.76 -8.23
C VAL A 44 9.87 -6.84 -9.42
N GLY A 45 10.42 -7.15 -10.59
CA GLY A 45 10.18 -6.40 -11.83
C GLY A 45 8.70 -6.35 -12.21
N VAL A 46 8.00 -7.49 -12.17
CA VAL A 46 6.55 -7.56 -12.45
C VAL A 46 5.74 -6.76 -11.42
N ASN A 47 6.11 -6.83 -10.13
CA ASN A 47 5.41 -6.13 -9.06
C ASN A 47 5.59 -4.59 -9.14
N ILE A 48 6.80 -4.15 -9.44
CA ILE A 48 7.11 -2.73 -9.65
C ILE A 48 6.41 -2.23 -10.92
N ASN A 49 6.43 -3.00 -12.02
CA ASN A 49 5.74 -2.61 -13.25
C ASN A 49 4.22 -2.43 -13.02
N LYS A 50 3.58 -3.33 -12.24
CA LYS A 50 2.18 -3.16 -11.82
C LYS A 50 1.94 -1.92 -10.93
N SER A 51 2.96 -1.46 -10.21
CA SER A 51 2.86 -0.28 -9.35
C SER A 51 3.08 1.03 -10.12
N LEU A 52 3.96 1.02 -11.13
CA LEU A 52 4.27 2.19 -11.96
C LEU A 52 3.26 2.44 -13.07
N THR A 53 2.60 1.39 -13.57
CA THR A 53 1.58 1.49 -14.63
C THR A 53 0.19 1.82 -14.12
N LYS A 54 -0.03 1.83 -12.79
CA LYS A 54 -1.26 2.38 -12.23
C LYS A 54 -1.21 3.89 -12.42
N PRO A 55 -2.10 4.48 -13.24
CA PRO A 55 -2.17 5.93 -13.33
C PRO A 55 -2.40 6.47 -11.91
N LYS A 56 -1.57 7.42 -11.50
CA LYS A 56 -1.71 8.13 -10.22
C LYS A 56 -3.09 8.81 -10.27
N PRO A 57 -4.08 8.39 -9.46
CA PRO A 57 -5.34 9.09 -9.46
C PRO A 57 -5.06 10.49 -8.92
N ALA A 58 -5.53 11.53 -9.61
CA ALA A 58 -5.29 12.93 -9.26
C ALA A 58 -5.91 13.33 -7.89
N VAL A 59 -6.62 12.41 -7.25
CA VAL A 59 -7.17 12.53 -5.91
C VAL A 59 -7.30 11.10 -5.44
N SER A 60 -6.82 10.74 -4.25
CA SER A 60 -7.04 9.39 -3.69
C SER A 60 -8.54 9.10 -3.68
N PRO A 61 -9.09 8.24 -4.57
CA PRO A 61 -10.45 7.77 -4.35
C PRO A 61 -10.30 6.72 -3.27
N VAL A 62 -10.71 7.05 -2.05
CA VAL A 62 -11.08 6.02 -1.08
C VAL A 62 -11.96 5.04 -1.85
N LEU A 63 -11.45 3.80 -1.98
CA LEU A 63 -12.05 2.66 -2.70
C LEU A 63 -13.55 2.85 -2.85
N ALA A 64 -14.00 3.14 -4.08
CA ALA A 64 -15.39 3.33 -4.51
C ALA A 64 -16.45 2.77 -3.53
N GLN A 65 -16.63 3.47 -2.43
CA GLN A 65 -17.72 3.28 -1.50
C GLN A 65 -18.77 4.19 -2.10
N THR A 66 -19.89 3.62 -2.52
CA THR A 66 -21.08 4.42 -2.83
C THR A 66 -21.24 5.41 -1.69
N ARG A 67 -21.03 6.70 -1.97
CA ARG A 67 -21.06 7.77 -0.96
C ARG A 67 -22.46 7.78 -0.39
N ASP A 68 -22.62 7.12 0.75
CA ASP A 68 -23.86 7.13 1.50
C ASP A 68 -23.89 8.45 2.27
N VAL A 69 -24.54 9.44 1.65
CA VAL A 69 -24.64 10.82 2.13
C VAL A 69 -25.27 10.86 3.52
N GLU A 70 -26.19 9.95 3.84
CA GLU A 70 -26.84 9.87 5.16
C GLU A 70 -25.90 9.31 6.24
N GLN A 71 -25.07 8.32 5.91
CA GLN A 71 -24.04 7.83 6.83
C GLN A 71 -22.98 8.92 7.08
N GLU A 72 -22.59 9.65 6.04
CA GLU A 72 -21.62 10.75 6.16
C GLU A 72 -22.18 11.89 7.02
N ARG A 73 -23.45 12.25 6.81
CA ARG A 73 -24.17 13.20 7.65
C ARG A 73 -24.14 12.80 9.13
N THR A 74 -24.48 11.54 9.42
CA THR A 74 -24.48 11.00 10.79
C THR A 74 -23.09 11.02 11.42
N PHE A 75 -22.07 10.67 10.64
CA PHE A 75 -20.67 10.75 11.07
C PHE A 75 -20.30 12.17 11.50
N TRP A 76 -20.58 13.17 10.67
CA TRP A 76 -20.23 14.56 10.99
C TRP A 76 -21.02 15.11 12.17
N ILE A 77 -22.31 14.76 12.32
CA ILE A 77 -23.10 15.12 13.49
C ILE A 77 -22.46 14.59 14.77
N ASN A 78 -22.01 13.33 14.78
CA ASN A 78 -21.35 12.73 15.94
C ASN A 78 -20.04 13.45 16.29
N ILE A 79 -19.22 13.78 15.30
CA ILE A 79 -17.98 14.53 15.51
C ILE A 79 -18.27 15.93 16.08
N LEU A 80 -19.28 16.62 15.56
CA LEU A 80 -19.63 17.98 16.00
C LEU A 80 -20.32 17.99 17.37
N ASN A 81 -20.93 16.89 17.81
CA ASN A 81 -21.41 16.76 19.19
C ASN A 81 -20.25 16.75 20.20
N GLU A 82 -19.12 16.13 19.85
CA GLU A 82 -17.91 16.13 20.68
C GLU A 82 -17.08 17.41 20.48
N THR A 83 -17.11 17.98 19.28
CA THR A 83 -16.30 19.13 18.88
C THR A 83 -17.13 20.22 18.17
N PRO A 84 -17.97 20.98 18.91
CA PRO A 84 -18.94 21.90 18.31
C PRO A 84 -18.33 23.07 17.52
N THR A 85 -17.06 23.38 17.76
CA THR A 85 -16.34 24.48 17.11
C THR A 85 -15.38 24.01 16.02
N TYR A 86 -15.43 22.72 15.65
CA TYR A 86 -14.58 22.16 14.61
C TYR A 86 -15.02 22.64 13.22
N LEU A 87 -14.46 23.77 12.80
CA LEU A 87 -14.80 24.48 11.57
C LEU A 87 -14.80 23.60 10.31
N PRO A 88 -13.80 22.74 10.05
CA PRO A 88 -13.84 21.86 8.88
C PRO A 88 -15.05 20.91 8.90
N GLY A 89 -15.42 20.35 10.05
CA GLY A 89 -16.58 19.46 10.14
C GLY A 89 -17.90 20.20 9.94
N ILE A 90 -18.00 21.45 10.40
CA ILE A 90 -19.18 22.31 10.15
C ILE A 90 -19.34 22.57 8.65
N LEU A 91 -18.24 22.86 7.95
CA LEU A 91 -18.26 23.11 6.51
C LEU A 91 -18.62 21.86 5.70
N GLU A 92 -18.08 20.70 6.07
CA GLU A 92 -18.45 19.43 5.43
C GLU A 92 -19.92 19.09 5.67
N LEU A 93 -20.43 19.28 6.89
CA LEU A 93 -21.86 19.08 7.18
C LEU A 93 -22.73 20.07 6.40
N ALA A 94 -22.33 21.34 6.27
CA ALA A 94 -23.07 22.34 5.49
C ALA A 94 -23.19 21.91 4.02
N LYS A 95 -22.10 21.42 3.44
CA LYS A 95 -22.08 20.88 2.08
C LYS A 95 -22.99 19.66 1.93
N ILE A 96 -22.98 18.75 2.89
CA ILE A 96 -23.84 17.55 2.88
C ILE A 96 -25.32 17.94 2.97
N GLU A 97 -25.69 18.85 3.88
CA GLU A 97 -27.06 19.35 3.99
C GLU A 97 -27.51 20.05 2.69
N SER A 98 -26.60 20.75 2.01
CA SER A 98 -26.86 21.30 0.68
C SER A 98 -27.13 20.23 -0.36
N GLU A 99 -26.31 19.17 -0.41
CA GLU A 99 -26.44 18.07 -1.37
C GLU A 99 -27.77 17.31 -1.17
N LEU A 100 -28.26 17.27 0.08
CA LEU A 100 -29.57 16.70 0.44
C LEU A 100 -30.76 17.64 0.18
N GLY A 101 -30.52 18.88 -0.25
CA GLY A 101 -31.56 19.89 -0.50
C GLY A 101 -32.05 20.62 0.76
N ASN A 102 -31.38 20.43 1.91
CA ASN A 102 -31.71 21.08 3.17
C ASN A 102 -31.04 22.46 3.26
N SER A 103 -31.43 23.39 2.37
CA SER A 103 -30.78 24.70 2.22
C SER A 103 -30.79 25.53 3.51
N GLN A 104 -31.86 25.44 4.32
CA GLN A 104 -31.93 26.16 5.60
C GLN A 104 -30.87 25.64 6.59
N ALA A 105 -30.74 24.31 6.74
CA ALA A 105 -29.74 23.72 7.64
C ALA A 105 -28.31 24.04 7.18
N ALA A 106 -28.07 24.04 5.86
CA ALA A 106 -26.79 24.45 5.29
C ALA A 106 -26.45 25.91 5.63
N GLN A 107 -27.41 26.84 5.51
CA GLN A 107 -27.22 28.24 5.88
C GLN A 107 -26.94 28.43 7.37
N GLU A 108 -27.67 27.75 8.26
CA GLU A 108 -27.43 27.81 9.70
C GLU A 108 -26.02 27.32 10.08
N LEU A 109 -25.50 26.31 9.39
CA LEU A 109 -24.14 25.82 9.58
C LEU A 109 -23.10 26.80 9.04
N LEU A 110 -23.36 27.48 7.92
CA LEU A 110 -22.49 28.53 7.39
C LEU A 110 -22.45 29.75 8.31
N ASP A 111 -23.58 30.15 8.89
CA ASP A 111 -23.61 31.22 9.89
C ASP A 111 -22.79 30.85 11.14
N LYS A 112 -22.88 29.60 11.61
CA LYS A 112 -22.00 29.09 12.69
C LYS A 112 -20.53 29.12 12.29
N ALA A 113 -20.20 28.71 11.06
CA ALA A 113 -18.84 28.77 10.55
C ALA A 113 -18.30 30.20 10.50
N ARG A 114 -19.14 31.18 10.13
CA ARG A 114 -18.80 32.61 10.12
C ARG A 114 -18.52 33.16 11.51
N LEU A 115 -19.26 32.72 12.53
CA LEU A 115 -19.00 33.10 13.92
C LEU A 115 -17.63 32.61 14.41
N ILE A 116 -17.18 31.44 13.93
CA ILE A 116 -15.88 30.85 14.30
C ILE A 116 -14.74 31.51 13.53
N ASN A 117 -14.88 31.64 12.21
CA ASN A 117 -13.89 32.29 11.36
C ASN A 117 -14.55 33.10 10.23
N PRO A 118 -14.74 34.42 10.43
CA PRO A 118 -15.39 35.30 9.45
C PRO A 118 -14.63 35.44 8.12
N ASN A 119 -13.32 35.15 8.10
CA ASN A 119 -12.45 35.36 6.95
C ASN A 119 -12.05 34.05 6.25
N ASP A 120 -12.63 32.91 6.64
CA ASP A 120 -12.32 31.64 5.98
C ASP A 120 -12.78 31.65 4.52
N GLU A 121 -11.87 31.43 3.59
CA GLU A 121 -12.17 31.44 2.15
C GLU A 121 -13.16 30.35 1.77
N ARG A 122 -13.20 29.22 2.50
CA ARG A 122 -14.10 28.11 2.22
C ARG A 122 -15.55 28.48 2.51
N VAL A 123 -15.80 29.28 3.55
CA VAL A 123 -17.15 29.80 3.85
C VAL A 123 -17.67 30.61 2.66
N LYS A 124 -16.84 31.51 2.14
CA LYS A 124 -17.17 32.35 0.96
C LYS A 124 -17.42 31.52 -0.31
N GLN A 125 -16.58 30.50 -0.54
CA GLN A 125 -16.72 29.60 -1.69
C GLN A 125 -18.02 28.79 -1.63
N LEU A 126 -18.36 28.26 -0.44
CA LEU A 126 -19.61 27.53 -0.25
C LEU A 126 -20.79 28.46 -0.53
N GLU A 127 -20.84 29.66 0.06
CA GLU A 127 -21.91 30.65 -0.16
C GLU A 127 -22.15 30.97 -1.63
N SER A 128 -21.08 31.13 -2.44
CA SER A 128 -21.24 31.40 -3.89
C SER A 128 -21.82 30.23 -4.69
N SER A 129 -21.97 29.05 -4.08
CA SER A 129 -22.48 27.85 -4.72
C SER A 129 -23.97 27.59 -4.44
N TYR A 130 -24.62 28.43 -3.61
CA TYR A 130 -26.06 28.38 -3.30
C TYR A 130 -26.81 29.49 -4.04
#